data_AF-A0A974T8A9-F1
#
_entry.id   AF-A0A974T8A9-F1
#
_cell.length_a   1.000
_cell.length_b   1.000
_cell.length_c   1.000
_cell.angle_alpha   90.00
_cell.angle_beta   90.00
_cell.angle_gamma   90.00
#
_symmetry.space_group_name_H-M   'P 1'
#
loop_
_entity.id
_entity.type
_entity.pdbx_description
1 polymer ?
#
loop_
_entity_poly.entity_id
_entity_poly.type
_entity_poly.pdbx_seq_one_letter_code
_entity_poly.pdbx_strand_id
1 'polypeptide(L)'
;MNVTIKTLGLAAAFGLAAAPAMAQEKLKVGLLLTLSGPSAVLGQQARDGFQLAVKDLGGKLGGRDVEVIVVDDELKPDVAVTKVKGLLERDKVDFVVGPIFSNVAVAVHKPIVDANTFYISTNAGPSNLAGKSCNPYFFATSYQNDQNHEVLGKVAQDRGYKKVYLLAPNYQAGKDALAGFKRHYKGEIVEESYVPLNTLDFQSELAKIASMQPDAIFTFMPGGMGVNLVKQYRAAGLADRIPFLSAFTVDESTLPAQQDAAIGMFGGSNWAPNLDTPQNKKFVAAYEAAYNSVPGSYSMHAYDAALLIDSALKATGGKMDKDAVRAAIKKADFKSLRGDFKFGTNGFPIQDFYLVKAAKRPDGKFQTEIVEKVFDDYTDAYAKECTPTN
;
A
#
# COMPACT_ATOMS: atom_id res chain seq x y z
N MET A 1 -31.78 -51.13 73.47
CA MET A 1 -32.68 -50.91 72.32
C MET A 1 -32.13 -49.72 71.55
N ASN A 2 -31.90 -49.92 70.25
CA ASN A 2 -31.34 -48.97 69.27
C ASN A 2 -32.05 -47.58 69.33
N VAL A 3 -31.46 -46.45 68.96
CA VAL A 3 -30.97 -46.10 67.61
C VAL A 3 -30.04 -44.87 67.69
N THR A 4 -28.92 -44.94 66.99
CA THR A 4 -27.99 -43.86 66.62
C THR A 4 -28.61 -42.97 65.53
N ILE A 5 -28.63 -41.65 65.69
CA ILE A 5 -28.85 -40.70 64.58
C ILE A 5 -27.67 -39.72 64.52
N LYS A 6 -26.84 -39.91 63.49
CA LYS A 6 -25.80 -38.97 63.04
C LYS A 6 -26.49 -37.82 62.29
N THR A 7 -26.23 -36.57 62.68
CA THR A 7 -26.61 -35.40 61.90
C THR A 7 -25.45 -35.07 60.95
N LEU A 8 -25.68 -35.25 59.64
CA LEU A 8 -24.78 -34.91 58.55
C LEU A 8 -25.16 -33.51 58.02
N GLY A 9 -24.19 -32.77 57.50
CA GLY A 9 -24.25 -31.32 57.32
C GLY A 9 -24.96 -30.81 56.07
N LEU A 10 -24.94 -29.48 55.90
CA LEU A 10 -25.16 -28.81 54.62
C LEU A 10 -24.34 -27.51 54.56
N ALA A 11 -23.17 -27.56 53.95
CA ALA A 11 -22.43 -26.39 53.52
C ALA A 11 -22.98 -25.97 52.14
N ALA A 12 -23.67 -24.83 52.08
CA ALA A 12 -24.16 -24.27 50.83
C ALA A 12 -22.99 -23.70 50.02
N ALA A 13 -22.52 -24.47 49.03
CA ALA A 13 -21.59 -23.98 48.03
C ALA A 13 -22.32 -23.00 47.09
N PHE A 14 -21.95 -21.72 47.17
CA PHE A 14 -22.30 -20.71 46.17
C PHE A 14 -21.61 -21.09 44.85
N GLY A 15 -22.31 -21.83 43.99
CA GLY A 15 -21.89 -22.05 42.61
C GLY A 15 -21.95 -20.73 41.85
N LEU A 16 -20.81 -20.09 41.61
CA LEU A 16 -20.69 -19.11 40.54
C LEU A 16 -21.00 -19.85 39.23
N ALA A 17 -22.20 -19.67 38.71
CA ALA A 17 -22.52 -19.99 37.34
C ALA A 17 -21.68 -19.08 36.44
N ALA A 18 -20.53 -19.58 35.98
CA ALA A 18 -19.81 -18.98 34.87
C ALA A 18 -20.73 -19.08 33.65
N ALA A 19 -21.37 -17.97 33.27
CA ALA A 19 -22.06 -17.88 32.00
C ALA A 19 -21.06 -18.28 30.90
N PRO A 20 -21.44 -19.15 29.94
CA PRO A 20 -20.54 -19.50 28.84
C PRO A 20 -20.18 -18.20 28.12
N ALA A 21 -18.90 -17.86 28.12
CA ALA A 21 -18.39 -16.80 27.26
C ALA A 21 -18.66 -17.24 25.82
N MET A 22 -19.72 -16.71 25.21
CA MET A 22 -19.99 -16.87 23.78
C MET A 22 -18.74 -16.36 23.06
N ALA A 23 -17.98 -17.27 22.46
CA ALA A 23 -16.80 -16.90 21.70
C ALA A 23 -17.24 -15.90 20.63
N GLN A 24 -16.73 -14.68 20.70
CA GLN A 24 -17.03 -13.66 19.69
C GLN A 24 -16.60 -14.21 18.33
N GLU A 25 -17.47 -14.08 17.32
CA GLU A 25 -17.14 -14.53 15.96
C GLU A 25 -15.80 -13.94 15.52
N LYS A 26 -15.03 -14.67 14.71
CA LYS A 26 -13.75 -14.17 14.17
C LYS A 26 -14.00 -12.97 13.26
N LEU A 27 -13.09 -12.00 13.29
CA LEU A 27 -13.03 -10.96 12.28
C LEU A 27 -12.46 -11.56 10.99
N LYS A 28 -13.17 -11.46 9.88
CA LYS A 28 -12.73 -12.01 8.60
C LYS A 28 -12.21 -10.92 7.68
N VAL A 29 -10.97 -11.06 7.23
CA VAL A 29 -10.33 -10.10 6.33
C VAL A 29 -9.90 -10.82 5.06
N GLY A 30 -10.45 -10.40 3.91
CA GLY A 30 -9.98 -10.84 2.60
C GLY A 30 -8.80 -9.99 2.13
N LEU A 31 -7.62 -10.60 1.98
CA LEU A 31 -6.43 -9.96 1.43
C LEU A 31 -6.34 -10.30 -0.05
N LEU A 32 -6.86 -9.40 -0.90
CA LEU A 32 -6.81 -9.53 -2.35
C LEU A 32 -5.53 -8.87 -2.87
N LEU A 33 -4.57 -9.65 -3.35
CA LEU A 33 -3.25 -9.15 -3.74
C LEU A 33 -2.75 -9.83 -5.01
N THR A 34 -1.80 -9.22 -5.71
CA THR A 34 -1.10 -9.86 -6.83
C THR A 34 0.04 -10.72 -6.30
N LEU A 35 -0.13 -12.04 -6.33
CA LEU A 35 0.78 -13.02 -5.71
C LEU A 35 1.45 -13.96 -6.72
N SER A 36 1.16 -13.79 -8.01
CA SER A 36 1.77 -14.53 -9.11
C SER A 36 2.31 -13.61 -10.22
N GLY A 37 3.10 -14.20 -11.12
CA GLY A 37 3.73 -13.50 -12.21
C GLY A 37 4.90 -12.58 -11.80
N PRO A 38 5.40 -11.75 -12.73
CA PRO A 38 6.57 -10.88 -12.51
C PRO A 38 6.39 -9.81 -11.42
N SER A 39 5.14 -9.57 -10.98
CA SER A 39 4.78 -8.57 -9.97
C SER A 39 4.42 -9.19 -8.61
N ALA A 40 4.57 -10.51 -8.44
CA ALA A 40 4.20 -11.23 -7.22
C ALA A 40 4.85 -10.66 -5.95
N VAL A 41 6.10 -10.18 -6.06
CA VAL A 41 6.86 -9.64 -4.91
C VAL A 41 6.15 -8.45 -4.25
N LEU A 42 5.37 -7.67 -5.01
CA LEU A 42 4.63 -6.51 -4.49
C LEU A 42 3.52 -6.96 -3.54
N GLY A 43 2.71 -7.95 -3.96
CA GLY A 43 1.67 -8.53 -3.12
C GLY A 43 2.24 -9.35 -1.97
N GLN A 44 3.39 -10.00 -2.15
CA GLN A 44 4.08 -10.71 -1.06
C GLN A 44 4.48 -9.74 0.05
N GLN A 45 5.10 -8.60 -0.26
CA GLN A 45 5.42 -7.57 0.74
C GLN A 45 4.16 -7.07 1.46
N ALA A 46 3.07 -6.78 0.74
CA ALA A 46 1.82 -6.34 1.36
C ALA A 46 1.22 -7.40 2.29
N ARG A 47 1.17 -8.67 1.85
CA ARG A 47 0.71 -9.80 2.67
C ARG A 47 1.53 -9.91 3.94
N ASP A 48 2.86 -9.90 3.81
CA ASP A 48 3.79 -10.08 4.90
C ASP A 48 3.69 -8.91 5.90
N GLY A 49 3.54 -7.67 5.41
CA GLY A 49 3.28 -6.49 6.25
C GLY A 49 2.00 -6.57 7.07
N PHE A 50 0.88 -6.96 6.45
CA PHE A 50 -0.40 -7.13 7.14
C PHE A 50 -0.31 -8.26 8.19
N GLN A 51 0.27 -9.40 7.83
CA GLN A 51 0.42 -10.54 8.72
C GLN A 51 1.34 -10.23 9.91
N LEU A 52 2.41 -9.47 9.70
CA LEU A 52 3.28 -9.02 10.78
C LEU A 52 2.52 -8.14 11.78
N ALA A 53 1.70 -7.21 11.32
CA ALA A 53 0.86 -6.39 12.21
C ALA A 53 -0.11 -7.23 13.03
N VAL A 54 -0.81 -8.19 12.40
CA VAL A 54 -1.71 -9.12 13.09
C VAL A 54 -0.94 -9.94 14.14
N LYS A 55 0.26 -10.41 13.81
CA LYS A 55 1.13 -11.13 14.76
C LYS A 55 1.55 -10.25 15.94
N ASP A 56 1.98 -9.01 15.68
CA ASP A 56 2.41 -8.06 16.71
C ASP A 56 1.25 -7.66 17.65
N LEU A 57 0.01 -7.71 17.14
CA LEU A 57 -1.22 -7.49 17.90
C LEU A 57 -1.78 -8.77 18.54
N GLY A 58 -1.01 -9.86 18.54
CA GLY A 58 -1.36 -11.10 19.24
C GLY A 58 -2.40 -11.97 18.53
N GLY A 59 -2.48 -11.89 17.20
CA GLY A 59 -3.46 -12.63 16.39
C GLY A 59 -4.87 -12.02 16.41
N LYS A 60 -5.00 -10.81 16.97
CA LYS A 60 -6.28 -10.13 17.17
C LYS A 60 -6.27 -8.72 16.59
N LEU A 61 -7.43 -8.26 16.14
CA LEU A 61 -7.69 -6.85 15.82
C LEU A 61 -8.97 -6.44 16.54
N GLY A 62 -8.94 -5.35 17.30
CA GLY A 62 -10.11 -4.90 18.06
C GLY A 62 -10.58 -5.87 19.15
N GLY A 63 -9.68 -6.74 19.65
CA GLY A 63 -10.00 -7.80 20.61
C GLY A 63 -10.58 -9.08 19.98
N ARG A 64 -10.85 -9.11 18.67
CA ARG A 64 -11.35 -10.29 17.95
C ARG A 64 -10.22 -11.09 17.34
N ASP A 65 -10.29 -12.42 17.40
CA ASP A 65 -9.41 -13.28 16.62
C ASP A 65 -9.62 -13.02 15.13
N VAL A 66 -8.53 -12.95 14.37
CA VAL A 66 -8.58 -12.65 12.94
C VAL A 66 -8.41 -13.90 12.11
N GLU A 67 -9.26 -14.03 11.11
CA GLU A 67 -9.12 -14.96 10.00
C GLU A 67 -8.75 -14.17 8.74
N VAL A 68 -7.52 -14.38 8.27
CA VAL A 68 -6.97 -13.72 7.08
C VAL A 68 -7.12 -14.68 5.90
N ILE A 69 -7.92 -14.30 4.90
CA ILE A 69 -8.15 -15.08 3.68
C ILE A 69 -7.36 -14.43 2.57
N VAL A 70 -6.21 -15.02 2.23
CA VAL A 70 -5.31 -14.50 1.20
C VAL A 70 -5.75 -15.01 -0.17
N VAL A 71 -5.90 -14.10 -1.13
CA VAL A 71 -6.40 -14.36 -2.48
C VAL A 71 -5.48 -13.72 -3.51
N ASP A 72 -5.05 -14.51 -4.48
CA ASP A 72 -4.33 -14.02 -5.65
C ASP A 72 -5.30 -13.46 -6.70
N ASP A 73 -5.10 -12.20 -7.09
CA ASP A 73 -5.83 -11.54 -8.18
C ASP A 73 -5.25 -11.85 -9.57
N GLU A 74 -4.09 -12.49 -9.63
CA GLU A 74 -3.35 -12.88 -10.85
C GLU A 74 -3.05 -11.71 -11.80
N LEU A 75 -3.13 -10.46 -11.31
CA LEU A 75 -3.11 -9.24 -12.11
C LEU A 75 -4.20 -9.20 -13.21
N LYS A 76 -5.31 -9.91 -13.00
CA LYS A 76 -6.41 -10.07 -13.97
C LYS A 76 -7.72 -9.54 -13.37
N PRO A 77 -8.27 -8.41 -13.88
CA PRO A 77 -9.47 -7.80 -13.33
C PRO A 77 -10.70 -8.72 -13.26
N ASP A 78 -10.91 -9.57 -14.26
CA ASP A 78 -12.03 -10.53 -14.33
C ASP A 78 -11.89 -11.66 -13.30
N VAL A 79 -10.68 -12.19 -13.13
CA VAL A 79 -10.36 -13.15 -12.06
C VAL A 79 -10.59 -12.50 -10.71
N ALA A 80 -10.04 -11.31 -10.48
CA ALA A 80 -10.19 -10.58 -9.23
C ALA A 80 -11.65 -10.35 -8.83
N VAL A 81 -12.51 -9.94 -9.77
CA VAL A 81 -13.96 -9.79 -9.52
C VAL A 81 -14.59 -11.11 -9.07
N THR A 82 -14.23 -12.22 -9.73
CA THR A 82 -14.72 -13.55 -9.35
C THR A 82 -14.29 -13.94 -7.94
N LYS A 83 -13.02 -13.70 -7.59
CA LYS A 83 -12.49 -14.01 -6.26
C LYS A 83 -13.14 -13.14 -5.18
N VAL A 84 -13.33 -11.84 -5.45
CA VAL A 84 -13.99 -10.91 -4.52
C VAL A 84 -15.43 -11.32 -4.25
N LYS A 85 -16.21 -11.74 -5.27
CA LYS A 85 -17.54 -12.30 -5.03
C LYS A 85 -17.51 -13.50 -4.09
N GLY A 86 -16.52 -14.39 -4.24
CA GLY A 86 -16.28 -15.48 -3.29
C GLY A 86 -16.03 -14.99 -1.87
N LEU A 87 -15.18 -13.97 -1.69
CA LEU A 87 -14.91 -13.37 -0.38
C LEU A 87 -16.18 -12.79 0.27
N LEU A 88 -17.03 -12.14 -0.53
CA LEU A 88 -18.26 -11.49 -0.06
C LEU A 88 -19.38 -12.49 0.24
N GLU A 89 -19.63 -13.44 -0.66
CA GLU A 89 -20.81 -14.32 -0.61
C GLU A 89 -20.56 -15.58 0.21
N ARG A 90 -19.42 -16.25 -0.03
CA ARG A 90 -19.07 -17.52 0.62
C ARG A 90 -18.37 -17.26 1.96
N ASP A 91 -17.32 -16.45 1.92
CA ASP A 91 -16.46 -16.27 3.09
C ASP A 91 -17.02 -15.22 4.07
N LYS A 92 -17.89 -14.32 3.57
CA LYS A 92 -18.55 -13.24 4.30
C LYS A 92 -17.55 -12.36 5.05
N VAL A 93 -16.53 -11.89 4.33
CA VAL A 93 -15.49 -11.04 4.92
C VAL A 93 -16.05 -9.69 5.38
N ASP A 94 -15.53 -9.21 6.52
CA ASP A 94 -15.86 -7.90 7.08
C ASP A 94 -15.13 -6.76 6.33
N PHE A 95 -13.92 -7.06 5.87
CA PHE A 95 -13.00 -6.16 5.17
C PHE A 95 -12.43 -6.85 3.94
N VAL A 96 -12.27 -6.09 2.85
CA VAL A 96 -11.38 -6.42 1.74
C VAL A 96 -10.19 -5.45 1.80
N VAL A 97 -8.98 -5.99 1.82
CA VAL A 97 -7.72 -5.24 1.94
C VAL A 97 -6.85 -5.54 0.71
N GLY A 98 -6.27 -4.50 0.11
CA GLY A 98 -5.58 -4.55 -1.20
C GLY A 98 -6.36 -3.78 -2.26
N PRO A 99 -6.19 -4.03 -3.58
CA PRO A 99 -5.14 -4.78 -4.23
C PRO A 99 -3.93 -3.90 -4.56
N ILE A 100 -2.96 -4.49 -5.26
CA ILE A 100 -1.77 -3.78 -5.72
C ILE A 100 -2.07 -2.91 -6.95
N PHE A 101 -2.78 -3.43 -7.94
CA PHE A 101 -2.90 -2.77 -9.24
C PHE A 101 -4.21 -1.99 -9.42
N SER A 102 -4.11 -0.78 -9.98
CA SER A 102 -5.25 0.14 -10.13
C SER A 102 -6.35 -0.37 -11.06
N ASN A 103 -6.04 -1.08 -12.14
CA ASN A 103 -7.07 -1.72 -12.99
C ASN A 103 -7.84 -2.81 -12.25
N VAL A 104 -7.18 -3.54 -11.33
CA VAL A 104 -7.83 -4.51 -10.45
C VAL A 104 -8.71 -3.77 -9.44
N ALA A 105 -8.18 -2.73 -8.79
CA ALA A 105 -8.90 -1.92 -7.81
C ALA A 105 -10.19 -1.33 -8.40
N VAL A 106 -10.14 -0.78 -9.61
CA VAL A 106 -11.31 -0.25 -10.32
C VAL A 106 -12.35 -1.35 -10.59
N ALA A 107 -11.93 -2.54 -10.99
CA ALA A 107 -12.84 -3.63 -11.31
C ALA A 107 -13.56 -4.19 -10.08
N VAL A 108 -12.87 -4.31 -8.95
CA VAL A 108 -13.44 -4.87 -7.72
C VAL A 108 -14.18 -3.85 -6.87
N HIS A 109 -13.97 -2.56 -7.09
CA HIS A 109 -14.55 -1.49 -6.27
C HIS A 109 -16.07 -1.62 -6.14
N LYS A 110 -16.81 -1.66 -7.26
CA LYS A 110 -18.27 -1.72 -7.25
C LYS A 110 -18.82 -2.96 -6.52
N PRO A 111 -18.37 -4.20 -6.82
CA PRO A 111 -18.78 -5.37 -6.06
C PRO A 111 -18.60 -5.25 -4.54
N ILE A 112 -17.50 -4.65 -4.07
CA ILE A 112 -17.21 -4.53 -2.64
C ILE A 112 -18.11 -3.49 -1.97
N VAL A 113 -18.21 -2.29 -2.57
CA VAL A 113 -18.97 -1.19 -1.95
C VAL A 113 -20.48 -1.40 -2.05
N ASP A 114 -20.99 -2.05 -3.11
CA ASP A 114 -22.40 -2.42 -3.22
C ASP A 114 -22.80 -3.45 -2.13
N ALA A 115 -21.85 -4.26 -1.66
CA ALA A 115 -22.05 -5.19 -0.54
C ALA A 115 -21.91 -4.53 0.84
N ASN A 116 -21.68 -3.21 0.92
CA ASN A 116 -21.37 -2.49 2.16
C ASN A 116 -20.19 -3.10 2.95
N THR A 117 -19.24 -3.71 2.24
CA THR A 117 -18.00 -4.24 2.84
C THR A 117 -16.94 -3.16 2.82
N PHE A 118 -16.19 -3.00 3.92
CA PHE A 118 -15.12 -2.01 3.97
C PHE A 118 -14.00 -2.41 3.03
N TYR A 119 -13.57 -1.46 2.20
CA TYR A 119 -12.51 -1.64 1.23
C TYR A 119 -11.33 -0.75 1.60
N ILE A 120 -10.24 -1.35 2.05
CA ILE A 120 -9.01 -0.63 2.43
C ILE A 120 -7.92 -0.93 1.40
N SER A 121 -7.67 0.03 0.52
CA SER A 121 -6.56 -0.04 -0.42
C SER A 121 -5.23 0.14 0.29
N THR A 122 -4.32 -0.81 0.09
CA THR A 122 -2.95 -0.77 0.61
C THR A 122 -1.94 -0.35 -0.44
N ASN A 123 -2.37 -0.03 -1.66
CA ASN A 123 -1.49 0.49 -2.70
C ASN A 123 -2.26 1.30 -3.74
N ALA A 124 -3.16 0.66 -4.49
CA ALA A 124 -3.84 1.27 -5.62
C ALA A 124 -4.71 2.47 -5.23
N GLY A 125 -4.42 3.64 -5.79
CA GLY A 125 -5.18 4.87 -5.53
C GLY A 125 -5.62 5.60 -6.80
N PRO A 126 -6.36 4.95 -7.71
CA PRO A 126 -6.67 5.54 -9.01
C PRO A 126 -7.52 6.81 -8.89
N SER A 127 -7.21 7.78 -9.75
CA SER A 127 -7.82 9.12 -9.77
C SER A 127 -9.35 9.10 -9.76
N ASN A 128 -9.99 8.14 -10.46
CA ASN A 128 -11.44 8.01 -10.47
C ASN A 128 -12.04 7.66 -9.09
N LEU A 129 -11.40 6.80 -8.31
CA LEU A 129 -11.84 6.45 -6.96
C LEU A 129 -11.56 7.57 -5.93
N ALA A 130 -10.60 8.44 -6.21
CA ALA A 130 -10.31 9.62 -5.39
C ALA A 130 -11.30 10.78 -5.63
N GLY A 131 -11.89 10.86 -6.83
CA GLY A 131 -12.86 11.88 -7.20
C GLY A 131 -14.26 11.31 -7.42
N LYS A 132 -14.70 11.27 -8.69
CA LYS A 132 -16.09 10.99 -9.11
C LYS A 132 -16.68 9.66 -8.64
N SER A 133 -15.85 8.68 -8.32
CA SER A 133 -16.28 7.35 -7.84
C SER A 133 -15.87 7.08 -6.39
N CYS A 134 -15.53 8.13 -5.64
CA CYS A 134 -15.29 7.99 -4.21
C CYS A 134 -16.52 7.40 -3.50
N ASN A 135 -16.28 6.64 -2.44
CA ASN A 135 -17.34 5.92 -1.76
C ASN A 135 -17.09 5.88 -0.24
N PRO A 136 -18.13 5.99 0.60
CA PRO A 136 -17.97 5.96 2.06
C PRO A 136 -17.42 4.65 2.64
N TYR A 137 -17.38 3.56 1.87
CA TYR A 137 -16.76 2.29 2.26
C TYR A 137 -15.34 2.11 1.73
N PHE A 138 -14.83 3.05 0.91
CA PHE A 138 -13.47 3.03 0.40
C PHE A 138 -12.54 3.90 1.25
N PHE A 139 -11.39 3.35 1.60
CA PHE A 139 -10.30 4.03 2.28
C PHE A 139 -8.97 3.56 1.70
N ALA A 140 -7.93 4.38 1.80
CA ALA A 140 -6.57 3.99 1.40
C ALA A 140 -5.57 4.27 2.53
N THR A 141 -4.79 3.27 2.92
CA THR A 141 -3.62 3.50 3.79
C THR A 141 -2.36 3.82 2.99
N SER A 142 -2.40 3.76 1.66
CA SER A 142 -1.28 4.07 0.78
C SER A 142 -1.17 5.55 0.44
N TYR A 143 -1.73 5.95 -0.71
CA TYR A 143 -1.63 7.24 -1.38
C TYR A 143 -2.66 7.29 -2.53
N GLN A 144 -2.97 8.49 -3.03
CA GLN A 144 -3.60 8.65 -4.35
C GLN A 144 -2.51 8.63 -5.42
N ASN A 145 -2.74 7.90 -6.52
CA ASN A 145 -1.74 7.54 -7.53
C ASN A 145 -0.82 8.70 -7.94
N ASP A 146 -1.35 9.89 -8.22
CA ASP A 146 -0.58 11.01 -8.76
C ASP A 146 0.52 11.46 -7.79
N GLN A 147 0.26 11.43 -6.48
CA GLN A 147 1.04 12.19 -5.50
C GLN A 147 2.52 11.80 -5.44
N ASN A 148 2.86 10.51 -5.53
CA ASN A 148 4.26 10.08 -5.57
C ASN A 148 4.97 10.54 -6.85
N HIS A 149 4.24 10.66 -7.96
CA HIS A 149 4.76 11.10 -9.24
C HIS A 149 4.86 12.64 -9.33
N GLU A 150 3.96 13.35 -8.63
CA GLU A 150 4.01 14.80 -8.43
C GLU A 150 5.30 15.25 -7.76
N VAL A 151 5.84 14.45 -6.83
CA VAL A 151 7.17 14.69 -6.21
C VAL A 151 8.24 14.84 -7.28
N LEU A 152 8.32 13.90 -8.23
CA LEU A 152 9.36 13.91 -9.26
C LEU A 152 9.13 15.04 -10.26
N GLY A 153 7.86 15.38 -10.54
CA GLY A 153 7.51 16.54 -11.36
C GLY A 153 8.03 17.83 -10.75
N LYS A 154 7.80 18.02 -9.45
CA LYS A 154 8.29 19.17 -8.69
C LYS A 154 9.81 19.19 -8.61
N VAL A 155 10.44 18.07 -8.28
CA VAL A 155 11.91 17.96 -8.23
C VAL A 155 12.54 18.25 -9.60
N ALA A 156 11.92 17.76 -10.68
CA ALA A 156 12.42 18.03 -12.02
C ALA A 156 12.33 19.52 -12.40
N GLN A 157 11.21 20.15 -12.03
CA GLN A 157 10.97 21.57 -12.23
C GLN A 157 11.97 22.44 -11.44
N ASP A 158 12.15 22.13 -10.15
CA ASP A 158 12.98 22.91 -9.23
C ASP A 158 14.48 22.76 -9.53
N ARG A 159 14.92 21.59 -10.00
CA ARG A 159 16.29 21.34 -10.46
C ARG A 159 16.56 21.88 -11.87
N GLY A 160 15.54 22.42 -12.54
CA GLY A 160 15.70 23.12 -13.80
C GLY A 160 15.96 22.21 -15.01
N TYR A 161 15.61 20.92 -14.96
CA TYR A 161 15.60 20.08 -16.17
C TYR A 161 14.67 20.73 -17.20
N LYS A 162 15.15 20.89 -18.44
CA LYS A 162 14.44 21.60 -19.50
C LYS A 162 13.67 20.64 -20.38
N LYS A 163 14.20 19.44 -20.61
CA LYS A 163 13.62 18.41 -21.48
C LYS A 163 13.62 17.06 -20.78
N VAL A 164 12.45 16.46 -20.58
CA VAL A 164 12.27 15.19 -19.89
C VAL A 164 11.57 14.18 -20.79
N TYR A 165 12.04 12.93 -20.75
CA TYR A 165 11.38 11.78 -21.39
C TYR A 165 10.48 11.09 -20.37
N LEU A 166 9.21 10.85 -20.71
CA LEU A 166 8.26 10.14 -19.84
C LEU A 166 8.01 8.72 -20.32
N LEU A 167 8.09 7.74 -19.41
CA LEU A 167 7.90 6.33 -19.74
C LEU A 167 7.07 5.60 -18.67
N ALA A 168 5.90 5.07 -19.05
CA ALA A 168 5.02 4.34 -18.13
C ALA A 168 4.31 3.15 -18.82
N PRO A 169 3.80 2.16 -18.07
CA PRO A 169 2.91 1.13 -18.62
C PRO A 169 1.53 1.71 -19.00
N ASN A 170 0.92 1.21 -20.07
CA ASN A 170 -0.39 1.65 -20.57
C ASN A 170 -1.55 1.05 -19.78
N TYR A 171 -1.72 1.49 -18.54
CA TYR A 171 -2.88 1.17 -17.70
C TYR A 171 -3.20 2.32 -16.75
N GLN A 172 -4.26 2.19 -15.93
CA GLN A 172 -4.77 3.27 -15.08
C GLN A 172 -3.67 3.98 -14.26
N ALA A 173 -2.83 3.25 -13.52
CA ALA A 173 -1.80 3.88 -12.69
C ALA A 173 -0.67 4.51 -13.53
N GLY A 174 -0.35 3.98 -14.71
CA GLY A 174 0.64 4.62 -15.59
C GLY A 174 0.16 5.95 -16.18
N LYS A 175 -1.14 6.05 -16.49
CA LYS A 175 -1.76 7.31 -16.93
C LYS A 175 -1.79 8.33 -15.80
N ASP A 176 -2.21 7.91 -14.60
CA ASP A 176 -2.19 8.74 -13.40
C ASP A 176 -0.75 9.20 -13.06
N ALA A 177 0.26 8.33 -13.27
CA ALA A 177 1.66 8.65 -13.04
C ALA A 177 2.16 9.80 -13.93
N LEU A 178 1.93 9.72 -15.24
CA LEU A 178 2.36 10.79 -16.15
C LEU A 178 1.52 12.06 -15.94
N ALA A 179 0.24 11.95 -15.58
CA ALA A 179 -0.58 13.10 -15.22
C ALA A 179 -0.05 13.81 -13.95
N GLY A 180 0.27 13.06 -12.90
CA GLY A 180 0.85 13.57 -11.67
C GLY A 180 2.18 14.28 -11.90
N PHE A 181 3.12 13.65 -12.62
CA PHE A 181 4.39 14.29 -12.97
C PHE A 181 4.20 15.65 -13.67
N LYS A 182 3.31 15.70 -14.68
CA LYS A 182 2.98 16.90 -15.45
C LYS A 182 2.27 17.99 -14.66
N ARG A 183 1.74 17.68 -13.46
CA ARG A 183 1.07 18.67 -12.62
C ARG A 183 2.03 19.76 -12.15
N HIS A 184 3.26 19.38 -11.80
CA HIS A 184 4.29 20.31 -11.33
C HIS A 184 5.41 20.58 -12.35
N TYR A 185 5.69 19.64 -13.26
CA TYR A 185 6.66 19.88 -14.32
C TYR A 185 6.05 20.64 -15.50
N LYS A 186 6.66 21.77 -15.89
CA LYS A 186 6.24 22.65 -17.00
C LYS A 186 7.31 22.82 -18.08
N GLY A 187 8.43 22.11 -17.98
CA GLY A 187 9.42 22.05 -19.05
C GLY A 187 8.94 21.23 -20.25
N GLU A 188 9.82 21.11 -21.25
CA GLU A 188 9.55 20.33 -22.45
C GLU A 188 9.48 18.83 -22.11
N ILE A 189 8.49 18.15 -22.70
CA ILE A 189 8.40 16.70 -22.73
C ILE A 189 8.80 16.27 -24.13
N VAL A 190 9.97 15.65 -24.26
CA VAL A 190 10.51 15.25 -25.57
C VAL A 190 9.80 14.02 -26.13
N GLU A 191 9.20 13.22 -25.26
CA GLU A 191 8.41 12.04 -25.60
C GLU A 191 7.54 11.62 -24.40
N GLU A 192 6.31 11.18 -24.67
CA GLU A 192 5.42 10.56 -23.70
C GLU A 192 5.10 9.14 -24.15
N SER A 193 5.89 8.18 -23.67
CA SER A 193 5.83 6.79 -24.13
C SER A 193 5.06 5.89 -23.17
N TYR A 194 4.16 5.08 -23.74
CA TYR A 194 3.45 4.04 -23.03
C TYR A 194 3.80 2.66 -23.59
N VAL A 195 4.23 1.75 -22.72
CA VAL A 195 4.50 0.34 -23.07
C VAL A 195 3.38 -0.58 -22.54
N PRO A 196 3.17 -1.78 -23.10
CA PRO A 196 2.28 -2.76 -22.51
C PRO A 196 2.64 -3.08 -21.04
N LEU A 197 1.63 -3.34 -20.21
CA LEU A 197 1.86 -3.92 -18.89
C LEU A 197 2.52 -5.30 -19.06
N ASN A 198 3.54 -5.59 -18.25
CA ASN A 198 4.42 -6.78 -18.34
C ASN A 198 5.52 -6.72 -19.43
N THR A 199 5.75 -5.59 -20.10
CA THR A 199 6.96 -5.41 -20.93
C THR A 199 8.24 -5.62 -20.12
N LEU A 200 9.14 -6.47 -20.62
CA LEU A 200 10.46 -6.74 -20.02
C LEU A 200 11.63 -6.33 -20.91
N ASP A 201 11.38 -6.08 -22.21
CA ASP A 201 12.38 -5.57 -23.16
C ASP A 201 12.13 -4.08 -23.39
N PHE A 202 13.14 -3.26 -23.08
CA PHE A 202 13.08 -1.81 -23.20
C PHE A 202 14.04 -1.26 -24.26
N GLN A 203 14.69 -2.11 -25.07
CA GLN A 203 15.73 -1.66 -26.01
C GLN A 203 15.28 -0.54 -26.96
N SER A 204 14.04 -0.60 -27.45
CA SER A 204 13.48 0.45 -28.31
C SER A 204 13.38 1.80 -27.59
N GLU A 205 12.90 1.80 -26.35
CA GLU A 205 12.75 3.02 -25.54
C GLU A 205 14.12 3.57 -25.14
N LEU A 206 15.08 2.70 -24.80
CA LEU A 206 16.46 3.10 -24.50
C LEU A 206 17.16 3.73 -25.70
N ALA A 207 16.94 3.21 -26.91
CA ALA A 207 17.47 3.79 -28.14
C ALA A 207 16.90 5.19 -28.40
N LYS A 208 15.60 5.40 -28.18
CA LYS A 208 14.96 6.73 -28.27
C LYS A 208 15.56 7.69 -27.24
N ILE A 209 15.68 7.28 -25.97
CA ILE A 209 16.28 8.09 -24.90
C ILE A 209 17.72 8.50 -25.27
N ALA A 210 18.53 7.55 -25.76
CA ALA A 210 19.90 7.82 -26.17
C ALA A 210 20.00 8.83 -27.33
N SER A 211 19.08 8.74 -28.29
CA SER A 211 19.01 9.62 -29.47
C SER A 211 18.54 11.03 -29.10
N MET A 212 17.50 11.13 -28.28
CA MET A 212 16.87 12.41 -27.90
C MET A 212 17.68 13.20 -26.86
N GLN A 213 18.54 12.52 -26.09
CA GLN A 213 19.40 13.12 -25.06
C GLN A 213 18.63 14.08 -24.13
N PRO A 214 17.55 13.61 -23.47
CA PRO A 214 16.83 14.42 -22.49
C PRO A 214 17.74 14.74 -21.29
N ASP A 215 17.42 15.81 -20.57
CA ASP A 215 18.16 16.22 -19.36
C ASP A 215 17.89 15.28 -18.18
N ALA A 216 16.77 14.55 -18.22
CA ALA A 216 16.42 13.47 -17.30
C ALA A 216 15.33 12.58 -17.91
N ILE A 217 15.13 11.39 -17.35
CA ILE A 217 13.91 10.62 -17.58
C ILE A 217 13.04 10.63 -16.33
N PHE A 218 11.73 10.50 -16.52
CA PHE A 218 10.80 10.08 -15.50
C PHE A 218 10.12 8.78 -15.90
N THR A 219 10.08 7.81 -14.98
CA THR A 219 9.44 6.52 -15.25
C THR A 219 8.76 5.88 -14.06
N PHE A 220 7.66 5.17 -14.33
CA PHE A 220 6.99 4.27 -13.41
C PHE A 220 6.94 2.88 -14.06
N MET A 221 7.59 1.88 -13.45
CA MET A 221 7.64 0.49 -13.92
C MET A 221 7.64 -0.47 -12.73
N PRO A 222 6.48 -1.01 -12.33
CA PRO A 222 6.38 -1.81 -11.12
C PRO A 222 7.05 -3.18 -11.25
N GLY A 223 7.63 -3.67 -10.15
CA GLY A 223 8.11 -5.05 -10.01
C GLY A 223 9.11 -5.47 -11.10
N GLY A 224 8.87 -6.61 -11.73
CA GLY A 224 9.75 -7.16 -12.77
C GLY A 224 10.02 -6.23 -13.96
N MET A 225 9.10 -5.30 -14.28
CA MET A 225 9.32 -4.28 -15.30
C MET A 225 10.45 -3.34 -14.89
N GLY A 226 10.41 -2.83 -13.65
CA GLY A 226 11.42 -1.92 -13.12
C GLY A 226 12.79 -2.57 -12.96
N VAL A 227 12.81 -3.85 -12.54
CA VAL A 227 14.06 -4.62 -12.49
C VAL A 227 14.74 -4.67 -13.86
N ASN A 228 13.99 -4.96 -14.92
CA ASN A 228 14.54 -5.07 -16.26
C ASN A 228 14.93 -3.71 -16.85
N LEU A 229 14.07 -2.69 -16.71
CA LEU A 229 14.37 -1.35 -17.18
C LEU A 229 15.66 -0.82 -16.57
N VAL A 230 15.82 -0.89 -15.24
CA VAL A 230 17.00 -0.36 -14.54
C VAL A 230 18.28 -1.07 -14.96
N LYS A 231 18.25 -2.41 -15.08
CA LYS A 231 19.42 -3.17 -15.55
C LYS A 231 19.81 -2.81 -16.98
N GLN A 232 18.84 -2.74 -17.88
CA GLN A 232 19.09 -2.40 -19.28
C GLN A 232 19.55 -0.93 -19.43
N TYR A 233 18.97 -0.02 -18.65
CA TYR A 233 19.35 1.40 -18.63
C TYR A 233 20.80 1.61 -18.18
N ARG A 234 21.23 0.90 -17.13
CA ARG A 234 22.63 0.90 -16.68
C ARG A 234 23.55 0.25 -17.71
N ALA A 235 23.18 -0.90 -18.26
CA ALA A 235 23.98 -1.61 -19.28
C ALA A 235 24.16 -0.80 -20.56
N ALA A 236 23.18 0.03 -20.93
CA ALA A 236 23.26 0.97 -22.04
C ALA A 236 24.16 2.20 -21.74
N GLY A 237 24.71 2.32 -20.53
CA GLY A 237 25.54 3.45 -20.12
C GLY A 237 24.78 4.79 -20.05
N LEU A 238 23.45 4.74 -19.89
CA LEU A 238 22.60 5.93 -19.80
C LEU A 238 22.58 6.52 -18.39
N ALA A 239 22.70 5.67 -17.37
CA ALA A 239 22.67 6.08 -15.96
C ALA A 239 23.80 7.03 -15.55
N ASP A 240 24.90 7.08 -16.32
CA ASP A 240 26.04 7.96 -16.05
C ASP A 240 25.87 9.36 -16.66
N ARG A 241 24.85 9.55 -17.51
CA ARG A 241 24.66 10.76 -18.32
C ARG A 241 23.28 11.37 -18.19
N ILE A 242 22.24 10.55 -17.99
CA ILE A 242 20.86 10.98 -17.91
C ILE A 242 20.32 10.56 -16.53
N PRO A 243 20.00 11.53 -15.65
CA PRO A 243 19.35 11.27 -14.38
C PRO A 243 18.08 10.43 -14.50
N PHE A 244 17.95 9.44 -13.63
CA PHE A 244 16.80 8.56 -13.55
C PHE A 244 15.89 8.99 -12.39
N LEU A 245 14.73 9.56 -12.72
CA LEU A 245 13.67 9.87 -11.76
C LEU A 245 12.58 8.81 -11.88
N SER A 246 12.10 8.31 -10.75
CA SER A 246 11.03 7.30 -10.78
C SER A 246 10.15 7.32 -9.56
N ALA A 247 9.02 6.61 -9.62
CA ALA A 247 8.31 6.12 -8.45
C ALA A 247 8.00 4.64 -8.67
N PHE A 248 8.10 3.80 -7.64
CA PHE A 248 7.84 2.35 -7.68
C PHE A 248 8.64 1.51 -8.70
N THR A 249 9.61 2.12 -9.36
CA THR A 249 10.54 1.45 -10.29
C THR A 249 11.80 1.00 -9.56
N VAL A 250 12.23 1.80 -8.57
CA VAL A 250 13.38 1.57 -7.72
C VAL A 250 12.92 1.71 -6.29
N ASP A 251 12.56 0.59 -5.68
CA ASP A 251 12.11 0.50 -4.29
C ASP A 251 12.52 -0.86 -3.68
N GLU A 252 12.23 -1.09 -2.42
CA GLU A 252 12.69 -2.28 -1.69
C GLU A 252 12.16 -3.61 -2.26
N SER A 253 11.12 -3.58 -3.10
CA SER A 253 10.64 -4.77 -3.82
C SER A 253 11.49 -5.12 -5.04
N THR A 254 12.19 -4.13 -5.64
CA THR A 254 13.00 -4.31 -6.86
C THR A 254 14.49 -4.24 -6.58
N LEU A 255 14.91 -3.48 -5.57
CA LEU A 255 16.30 -3.23 -5.20
C LEU A 255 17.12 -4.50 -4.96
N PRO A 256 16.61 -5.56 -4.30
CA PRO A 256 17.37 -6.81 -4.16
C PRO A 256 17.80 -7.43 -5.49
N ALA A 257 16.98 -7.25 -6.54
CA ALA A 257 17.27 -7.75 -7.88
C ALA A 257 18.06 -6.75 -8.73
N GLN A 258 17.89 -5.44 -8.53
CA GLN A 258 18.59 -4.37 -9.25
C GLN A 258 20.01 -4.16 -8.75
N GLN A 259 20.22 -4.26 -7.43
CA GLN A 259 21.50 -4.13 -6.76
C GLN A 259 22.23 -2.83 -7.15
N ASP A 260 23.54 -2.92 -7.43
CA ASP A 260 24.38 -1.77 -7.76
C ASP A 260 23.90 -1.01 -9.01
N ALA A 261 23.13 -1.64 -9.90
CA ALA A 261 22.57 -0.98 -11.08
C ALA A 261 21.59 0.14 -10.74
N ALA A 262 20.94 0.10 -9.57
CA ALA A 262 20.00 1.13 -9.11
C ALA A 262 20.64 2.24 -8.28
N ILE A 263 21.86 2.05 -7.78
CA ILE A 263 22.47 3.00 -6.83
C ILE A 263 22.51 4.40 -7.45
N GLY A 264 22.05 5.38 -6.67
CA GLY A 264 22.03 6.77 -7.03
C GLY A 264 20.78 7.26 -7.77
N MET A 265 19.91 6.35 -8.23
CA MET A 265 18.65 6.71 -8.87
C MET A 265 17.68 7.33 -7.86
N PHE A 266 16.90 8.31 -8.31
CA PHE A 266 15.96 9.05 -7.47
C PHE A 266 14.55 8.47 -7.55
N GLY A 267 13.88 8.46 -6.41
CA GLY A 267 12.52 7.98 -6.19
C GLY A 267 11.62 9.05 -5.58
N GLY A 268 10.34 9.10 -5.96
CA GLY A 268 9.31 9.79 -5.18
C GLY A 268 8.57 8.79 -4.30
N SER A 269 8.43 9.10 -3.02
CA SER A 269 7.79 8.20 -2.07
C SER A 269 7.14 8.96 -0.92
N ASN A 270 6.11 8.38 -0.31
CA ASN A 270 5.53 8.84 0.96
C ASN A 270 6.19 8.19 2.19
N TRP A 271 7.17 7.31 1.98
CA TRP A 271 7.89 6.62 3.06
C TRP A 271 9.22 6.02 2.56
N ALA A 272 10.16 5.83 3.47
CA ALA A 272 11.34 5.00 3.22
C ALA A 272 11.75 4.27 4.51
N PRO A 273 12.51 3.17 4.43
CA PRO A 273 12.97 2.42 5.60
C PRO A 273 13.72 3.28 6.62
N ASN A 274 14.45 4.30 6.16
CA ASN A 274 15.23 5.18 7.03
C ASN A 274 14.42 6.32 7.69
N LEU A 275 13.10 6.36 7.55
CA LEU A 275 12.27 7.38 8.20
C LEU A 275 12.45 7.37 9.72
N ASP A 276 12.81 8.52 10.30
CA ASP A 276 13.26 8.62 11.69
C ASP A 276 12.09 8.77 12.69
N THR A 277 11.31 7.70 12.86
CA THR A 277 10.31 7.61 13.93
C THR A 277 10.52 6.36 14.78
N PRO A 278 10.19 6.38 16.09
CA PRO A 278 10.33 5.19 16.94
C PRO A 278 9.54 3.98 16.43
N GLN A 279 8.31 4.19 15.95
CA GLN A 279 7.48 3.13 15.41
C GLN A 279 8.03 2.57 14.09
N ASN A 280 8.57 3.41 13.21
CA ASN A 280 9.17 2.94 11.97
C ASN A 280 10.40 2.07 12.23
N LYS A 281 11.31 2.52 13.12
CA LYS A 281 12.49 1.73 13.50
C LYS A 281 12.12 0.35 14.05
N LYS A 282 11.08 0.29 14.89
CA LYS A 282 10.57 -0.99 15.42
C LYS A 282 10.00 -1.87 14.32
N PHE A 283 9.20 -1.31 13.42
CA PHE A 283 8.64 -2.04 12.28
C PHE A 283 9.73 -2.60 11.36
N VAL A 284 10.72 -1.78 10.98
CA VAL A 284 11.83 -2.20 10.12
C VAL A 284 12.58 -3.36 10.75
N ALA A 285 12.96 -3.25 12.03
CA ALA A 285 13.64 -4.32 12.74
C ALA A 285 12.80 -5.61 12.82
N ALA A 286 11.50 -5.50 13.14
CA ALA A 286 10.60 -6.66 13.23
C ALA A 286 10.39 -7.34 11.88
N TYR A 287 10.26 -6.56 10.81
CA TYR A 287 10.09 -7.06 9.45
C TYR A 287 11.36 -7.76 8.96
N GLU A 288 12.54 -7.16 9.18
CA GLU A 288 13.81 -7.79 8.83
C GLU A 288 14.04 -9.10 9.61
N ALA A 289 13.67 -9.13 10.90
CA ALA A 289 13.77 -10.34 11.71
C ALA A 289 12.80 -11.45 11.24
N ALA A 290 11.62 -11.09 10.75
CA ALA A 290 10.61 -12.05 10.29
C ALA A 290 10.89 -12.59 8.88
N TYR A 291 11.39 -11.75 7.97
CA TYR A 291 11.42 -12.05 6.54
C TYR A 291 12.81 -11.97 5.89
N ASN A 292 13.83 -11.58 6.65
CA ASN A 292 15.20 -11.37 6.16
C ASN A 292 15.28 -10.45 4.92
N SER A 293 14.37 -9.47 4.84
CA SER A 293 14.28 -8.51 3.74
C SER A 293 14.01 -7.12 4.28
N VAL A 294 14.52 -6.09 3.61
CA VAL A 294 14.20 -4.69 3.95
C VAL A 294 12.72 -4.46 3.57
N PRO A 295 11.87 -3.94 4.47
CA PRO A 295 10.48 -3.65 4.11
C PRO A 295 10.40 -2.52 3.10
N GLY A 296 9.47 -2.64 2.15
CA GLY A 296 9.10 -1.56 1.24
C GLY A 296 7.79 -0.89 1.62
N SER A 297 7.42 0.16 0.89
CA SER A 297 6.16 0.88 1.10
C SER A 297 4.93 -0.05 1.06
N TYR A 298 4.95 -1.12 0.25
CA TYR A 298 3.87 -2.11 0.17
C TYR A 298 3.60 -2.81 1.51
N SER A 299 4.65 -3.22 2.22
CA SER A 299 4.50 -3.86 3.53
C SER A 299 4.11 -2.84 4.60
N MET A 300 4.65 -1.63 4.53
CA MET A 300 4.29 -0.54 5.44
C MET A 300 2.81 -0.16 5.32
N HIS A 301 2.30 0.08 4.11
CA HIS A 301 0.89 0.47 3.89
C HIS A 301 -0.07 -0.62 4.39
N ALA A 302 0.29 -1.90 4.19
CA ALA A 302 -0.51 -3.02 4.65
C ALA A 302 -0.44 -3.23 6.18
N TYR A 303 0.70 -2.94 6.81
CA TYR A 303 0.83 -2.90 8.27
C TYR A 303 -0.07 -1.81 8.85
N ASP A 304 -0.03 -0.59 8.28
CA ASP A 304 -0.90 0.52 8.67
C ASP A 304 -2.39 0.18 8.47
N ALA A 305 -2.76 -0.60 7.45
CA ALA A 305 -4.14 -1.05 7.27
C ALA A 305 -4.62 -1.94 8.42
N ALA A 306 -3.78 -2.84 8.93
CA ALA A 306 -4.12 -3.65 10.09
C ALA A 306 -4.23 -2.79 11.37
N LEU A 307 -3.33 -1.82 11.57
CA LEU A 307 -3.42 -0.87 12.69
C LEU A 307 -4.69 -0.01 12.62
N LEU A 308 -5.07 0.44 11.43
CA LEU A 308 -6.29 1.19 11.21
C LEU A 308 -7.53 0.36 11.56
N ILE A 309 -7.61 -0.89 11.07
CA ILE A 309 -8.70 -1.82 11.42
C ILE A 309 -8.74 -2.07 12.93
N ASP A 310 -7.59 -2.33 13.57
CA ASP A 310 -7.51 -2.54 15.02
C ASP A 310 -8.02 -1.34 15.81
N SER A 311 -7.58 -0.13 15.45
CA SER A 311 -8.02 1.10 16.12
C SER A 311 -9.51 1.34 15.98
N ALA A 312 -10.06 1.13 14.78
CA ALA A 312 -11.47 1.33 14.51
C ALA A 312 -12.33 0.35 15.31
N LEU A 313 -11.93 -0.92 15.37
CA LEU A 313 -12.65 -1.94 16.13
C LEU A 313 -12.50 -1.76 17.64
N LYS A 314 -11.35 -1.30 18.14
CA LYS A 314 -11.21 -0.92 19.55
C LYS A 314 -12.20 0.20 19.92
N ALA A 315 -12.36 1.20 19.05
CA ALA A 315 -13.29 2.30 19.27
C ALA A 315 -14.77 1.86 19.30
N THR A 316 -15.12 0.76 18.62
CA THR A 316 -16.48 0.20 18.63
C THR A 316 -16.67 -0.96 19.62
N GLY A 317 -15.67 -1.26 20.46
CA GLY A 317 -15.69 -2.41 21.37
C GLY A 317 -15.79 -3.76 20.65
N GLY A 318 -15.22 -3.85 19.44
CA GLY A 318 -15.22 -5.03 18.59
C GLY A 318 -16.55 -5.26 17.83
N LYS A 319 -17.50 -4.34 17.91
CA LYS A 319 -18.80 -4.46 17.23
C LYS A 319 -18.67 -3.99 15.77
N MET A 320 -19.25 -4.76 14.85
CA MET A 320 -19.29 -4.48 13.41
C MET A 320 -20.52 -3.65 13.01
N ASP A 321 -20.84 -2.61 13.78
CA ASP A 321 -21.82 -1.61 13.34
C ASP A 321 -21.19 -0.75 12.21
N LYS A 322 -21.78 -0.79 11.01
CA LYS A 322 -21.15 -0.22 9.82
C LYS A 322 -20.93 1.28 9.94
N ASP A 323 -21.87 2.03 10.52
CA ASP A 323 -21.72 3.48 10.67
C ASP A 323 -20.68 3.84 11.72
N ALA A 324 -20.69 3.17 12.87
CA ALA A 324 -19.71 3.38 13.92
C ALA A 324 -18.29 2.99 13.47
N VAL A 325 -18.12 1.85 12.81
CA VAL A 325 -16.82 1.41 12.27
C VAL A 325 -16.35 2.39 11.18
N ARG A 326 -17.22 2.81 10.28
CA ARG A 326 -16.89 3.81 9.24
C ARG A 326 -16.42 5.13 9.86
N ALA A 327 -17.11 5.63 10.89
CA ALA A 327 -16.71 6.84 11.60
C ALA A 327 -15.36 6.67 12.31
N ALA A 328 -15.13 5.50 12.92
CA ALA A 328 -13.86 5.20 13.58
C ALA A 328 -12.69 5.07 12.59
N ILE A 329 -12.89 4.46 11.42
CA ILE A 329 -11.90 4.43 10.34
C ILE A 329 -11.59 5.85 9.88
N LYS A 330 -12.60 6.69 9.63
CA LYS A 330 -12.40 8.11 9.24
C LYS A 330 -11.59 8.90 10.26
N LYS A 331 -11.76 8.61 11.56
CA LYS A 331 -10.98 9.25 12.63
C LYS A 331 -9.50 8.86 12.60
N ALA A 332 -9.18 7.67 12.10
CA ALA A 332 -7.80 7.16 11.93
C ALA A 332 -6.94 7.28 13.21
N ASP A 333 -7.51 6.88 14.36
CA ASP A 333 -6.87 7.01 15.68
C ASP A 333 -5.84 5.89 15.95
N PHE A 334 -4.83 5.82 15.09
CA PHE A 334 -3.70 4.89 15.20
C PHE A 334 -2.39 5.62 14.95
N LYS A 335 -1.28 5.07 15.49
CA LYS A 335 0.06 5.60 15.22
C LYS A 335 0.57 5.01 13.92
N SER A 336 0.46 5.74 12.81
CA SER A 336 1.03 5.32 11.53
C SER A 336 2.55 5.18 11.63
N LEU A 337 3.09 4.21 10.89
CA LEU A 337 4.53 4.05 10.71
C LEU A 337 5.20 5.28 10.09
N ARG A 338 4.44 6.11 9.35
CA ARG A 338 4.89 7.39 8.79
C ARG A 338 4.93 8.54 9.79
N GLY A 339 4.31 8.40 10.96
CA GLY A 339 4.08 9.52 11.88
C GLY A 339 2.64 10.01 11.79
N ASP A 340 2.47 11.31 11.58
CA ASP A 340 1.14 11.92 11.51
C ASP A 340 0.36 11.39 10.30
N PHE A 341 -0.91 11.08 10.52
CA PHE A 341 -1.80 10.51 9.51
C PHE A 341 -3.21 11.04 9.73
N LYS A 342 -3.83 11.53 8.66
CA LYS A 342 -5.26 11.89 8.64
C LYS A 342 -5.84 11.61 7.27
N PHE A 343 -7.14 11.30 7.22
CA PHE A 343 -7.84 11.19 5.95
C PHE A 343 -8.29 12.55 5.43
N GLY A 344 -8.18 12.74 4.11
CA GLY A 344 -8.96 13.70 3.37
C GLY A 344 -10.42 13.27 3.25
N THR A 345 -11.24 14.12 2.63
CA THR A 345 -12.69 13.90 2.49
C THR A 345 -13.06 12.69 1.62
N ASN A 346 -12.14 12.23 0.78
CA ASN A 346 -12.31 11.13 -0.18
C ASN A 346 -11.77 9.78 0.30
N GLY A 347 -11.32 9.68 1.56
CA GLY A 347 -10.77 8.42 2.10
C GLY A 347 -9.30 8.16 1.73
N PHE A 348 -8.62 9.11 1.09
CA PHE A 348 -7.17 9.07 0.88
C PHE A 348 -6.43 9.84 1.97
N PRO A 349 -5.17 9.49 2.29
CA PRO A 349 -4.41 10.15 3.34
C PRO A 349 -3.86 11.51 2.91
N ILE A 350 -3.93 12.48 3.82
CA ILE A 350 -3.13 13.70 3.80
C ILE A 350 -1.84 13.37 4.54
N GLN A 351 -0.70 13.52 3.86
CA GLN A 351 0.59 13.01 4.34
C GLN A 351 1.77 13.71 3.67
N ASP A 352 2.95 13.49 4.24
CA ASP A 352 4.21 13.99 3.68
C ASP A 352 4.69 13.15 2.50
N PHE A 353 5.42 13.79 1.60
CA PHE A 353 6.08 13.15 0.47
C PHE A 353 7.54 13.59 0.35
N TYR A 354 8.37 12.64 -0.04
CA TYR A 354 9.82 12.73 0.00
C TYR A 354 10.42 12.39 -1.36
N LEU A 355 11.49 13.09 -1.70
CA LEU A 355 12.47 12.55 -2.62
C LEU A 355 13.34 11.55 -1.85
N VAL A 356 13.48 10.37 -2.41
CA VAL A 356 14.35 9.31 -1.90
C VAL A 356 15.44 8.98 -2.93
N LYS A 357 16.53 8.36 -2.48
CA LYS A 357 17.62 7.91 -3.33
C LYS A 357 18.01 6.48 -3.00
N ALA A 358 18.21 5.65 -4.02
CA ALA A 358 18.67 4.29 -3.83
C ALA A 358 20.11 4.24 -3.31
N ALA A 359 20.32 3.49 -2.22
CA ALA A 359 21.57 3.36 -1.52
C ALA A 359 21.86 1.89 -1.15
N LYS A 360 23.15 1.62 -0.90
CA LYS A 360 23.64 0.34 -0.36
C LYS A 360 23.94 0.53 1.11
N ARG A 361 23.35 -0.30 1.96
CA ARG A 361 23.56 -0.31 3.40
C ARG A 361 24.93 -0.90 3.76
N PRO A 362 25.47 -0.58 4.95
CA PRO A 362 26.71 -1.19 5.44
C PRO A 362 26.67 -2.72 5.57
N ASP A 363 25.49 -3.31 5.76
CA ASP A 363 25.27 -4.76 5.83
C ASP A 363 25.12 -5.44 4.46
N GLY A 364 25.30 -4.69 3.36
CA GLY A 364 25.23 -5.18 1.99
C GLY A 364 23.82 -5.26 1.41
N LYS A 365 22.77 -4.98 2.19
CA LYS A 365 21.40 -4.83 1.67
C LYS A 365 21.22 -3.50 0.95
N PHE A 366 20.11 -3.36 0.22
CA PHE A 366 19.76 -2.15 -0.53
C PHE A 366 18.48 -1.54 0.03
N GLN A 367 18.40 -0.22 0.04
CA GLN A 367 17.20 0.52 0.44
C GLN A 367 17.11 1.86 -0.29
N THR A 368 15.94 2.47 -0.27
CA THR A 368 15.80 3.90 -0.54
C THR A 368 16.02 4.71 0.75
N GLU A 369 16.64 5.88 0.61
CA GLU A 369 16.88 6.80 1.72
C GLU A 369 16.27 8.16 1.43
N ILE A 370 15.51 8.71 2.39
CA ILE A 370 14.98 10.07 2.30
C ILE A 370 16.15 11.04 2.17
N VAL A 371 16.10 11.88 1.13
CA VAL A 371 17.08 12.96 0.90
C VAL A 371 16.46 14.35 1.08
N GLU A 372 15.15 14.48 0.87
CA GLU A 372 14.44 15.76 0.91
C GLU A 372 12.94 15.52 1.16
N LYS A 373 12.32 16.32 2.05
CA LYS A 373 10.86 16.42 2.12
C LYS A 373 10.39 17.42 1.07
N VAL A 374 9.56 16.97 0.12
CA VAL A 374 9.13 17.76 -1.05
C VAL A 374 7.74 18.36 -0.85
N PHE A 375 6.84 17.62 -0.21
CA PHE A 375 5.54 18.11 0.22
C PHE A 375 5.30 17.75 1.68
N ASP A 376 4.65 18.66 2.39
CA ASP A 376 4.26 18.54 3.79
C ASP A 376 2.73 18.51 3.83
N ASP A 377 2.15 17.53 4.53
CA ASP A 377 0.71 17.47 4.78
C ASP A 377 -0.14 17.60 3.48
N TYR A 378 0.27 16.87 2.43
CA TYR A 378 -0.20 17.08 1.07
C TYR A 378 -1.50 16.33 0.78
N THR A 379 -2.50 17.07 0.27
CA THR A 379 -3.80 16.54 -0.15
C THR A 379 -3.79 16.25 -1.64
N ASP A 380 -4.44 15.16 -2.07
CA ASP A 380 -4.53 14.83 -3.49
C ASP A 380 -5.40 15.82 -4.29
N ALA A 381 -5.16 15.88 -5.60
CA ALA A 381 -5.81 16.84 -6.49
C ALA A 381 -7.32 16.58 -6.70
N TYR A 382 -7.82 15.40 -6.36
CA TYR A 382 -9.18 14.94 -6.66
C TYR A 382 -10.12 15.00 -5.45
N ALA A 383 -9.61 15.25 -4.24
CA ALA A 383 -10.40 15.30 -3.00
C ALA A 383 -11.63 16.24 -3.10
N LYS A 384 -11.53 17.33 -3.86
CA LYS A 384 -12.63 18.28 -4.09
C LYS A 384 -13.70 17.79 -5.06
N GLU A 385 -13.37 16.81 -5.92
CA GLU A 385 -14.32 16.17 -6.84
C GLU A 385 -15.12 15.05 -6.16
N CYS A 386 -14.68 14.62 -4.99
CA CYS A 386 -15.42 13.66 -4.19
C CYS A 386 -16.63 14.34 -3.54
N THR A 387 -17.81 14.02 -4.05
CA THR A 387 -19.09 14.37 -3.44
C THR A 387 -19.75 13.08 -2.95
N PRO A 388 -19.41 12.56 -1.76
CA PRO A 388 -20.01 11.33 -1.26
C PRO A 388 -21.52 11.56 -1.12
N THR A 389 -22.31 10.84 -1.89
CA THR A 389 -23.74 10.68 -1.57
C THR A 389 -23.82 9.79 -0.34
N ASN A 390 -24.50 10.29 0.70
CA ASN A 390 -24.62 9.64 2.02
C ASN A 390 -25.07 8.18 1.96
#